data_AF-A0A3A4P7R3-F1
#
_entry.id   AF-A0A3A4P7R3-F1
#
_cell.length_a   1.000
_cell.length_b   1.000
_cell.length_c   1.000
_cell.angle_alpha   90.00
_cell.angle_beta   90.00
_cell.angle_gamma   90.00
#
_symmetry.space_group_name_H-M   'P 1'
#
loop_
_entity.id
_entity.type
_entity.pdbx_description
1 polymer ?
#
loop_
_entity_poly.entity_id
_entity_poly.type
_entity_poly.pdbx_seq_one_letter_code
_entity_poly.pdbx_strand_id
1 'polypeptide(L)'
;MAKITKQGIILNVSTYPLPTLMPKRIDRKSKTLTFDINFDLVEDEGKSTRIWFYRGFRFPPPLNDGDRVKVIGKYGHVSKDVFYASKIIDPGRERVYTGFRNRKIKPDEAAQLT
;
A
#
# COMPACT_ATOMS: atom_id res chain seq x y z
N MET A 1 4.69 -18.55 -3.30
CA MET A 1 5.46 -17.77 -2.30
C MET A 1 4.51 -17.20 -1.28
N ALA A 2 4.77 -17.45 0.01
CA ALA A 2 3.99 -16.87 1.10
C ALA A 2 4.15 -15.34 1.11
N LYS A 3 3.10 -14.62 1.53
CA LYS A 3 3.17 -13.18 1.72
C LYS A 3 3.91 -12.88 3.01
N ILE A 4 4.84 -11.93 2.95
CA ILE A 4 5.59 -11.46 4.11
C ILE A 4 4.84 -10.27 4.71
N THR A 5 4.93 -10.14 6.02
CA THR A 5 4.38 -9.04 6.79
C THR A 5 5.52 -8.23 7.37
N LYS A 6 5.47 -6.91 7.19
CA LYS A 6 6.41 -5.95 7.76
C LYS A 6 5.65 -4.87 8.52
N GLN A 7 6.26 -4.28 9.53
CA GLN A 7 5.66 -3.20 10.32
C GLN A 7 6.70 -2.15 10.63
N GLY A 8 6.30 -0.88 10.63
CA GLY A 8 7.24 0.20 10.82
C GLY A 8 6.62 1.56 10.59
N ILE A 9 7.47 2.57 10.55
CA ILE A 9 7.12 3.97 10.33
C ILE A 9 7.33 4.30 8.85
N ILE A 10 6.37 5.02 8.26
CA ILE A 10 6.47 5.55 6.90
C ILE A 10 7.38 6.77 6.88
N LEU A 11 8.30 6.80 5.92
CA LEU A 11 9.08 7.98 5.54
C LEU A 11 9.07 8.16 4.01
N ASN A 12 9.32 9.38 3.54
CA ASN A 12 9.47 9.71 2.12
C ASN A 12 8.27 9.25 1.25
N VAL A 13 7.04 9.43 1.74
CA VAL A 13 5.86 9.04 0.99
C VAL A 13 5.73 9.84 -0.31
N SER A 14 5.54 9.13 -1.42
CA SER A 14 5.35 9.70 -2.74
C SER A 14 4.23 8.98 -3.47
N THR A 15 3.34 9.75 -4.09
CA THR A 15 2.21 9.23 -4.86
C THR A 15 2.25 9.78 -6.28
N TYR A 16 2.36 8.88 -7.25
CA TYR A 16 2.36 9.22 -8.66
C TYR A 16 1.03 8.80 -9.30
N PRO A 17 0.26 9.73 -9.87
CA PRO A 17 -0.87 9.36 -10.71
C PRO A 17 -0.34 8.72 -12.00
N LEU A 18 -0.74 7.48 -12.24
CA LEU A 18 -0.42 6.81 -13.49
C LEU A 18 -1.43 7.21 -14.57
N PRO A 19 -0.98 7.43 -15.83
CA PRO A 19 -1.88 7.71 -16.92
C PRO A 19 -2.90 6.59 -17.03
N THR A 20 -4.18 6.97 -16.93
CA THR A 20 -5.30 6.04 -17.03
C THR A 20 -5.24 5.40 -18.41
N LEU A 21 -4.79 4.14 -18.52
CA LEU A 21 -4.87 3.41 -19.79
C LEU A 21 -6.34 3.39 -20.21
N MET A 22 -6.70 4.19 -21.21
CA MET A 22 -8.06 4.22 -21.73
C MET A 22 -8.44 2.80 -22.14
N PRO A 23 -9.51 2.22 -21.57
CA PRO A 23 -9.92 0.87 -21.94
C PRO A 23 -10.24 0.83 -23.44
N LYS A 24 -9.53 -0.02 -24.20
CA LYS A 24 -9.68 -0.13 -25.67
C LYS A 24 -11.09 -0.54 -26.12
N ARG A 25 -11.94 -1.09 -25.25
CA ARG A 25 -13.22 -1.71 -25.67
C ARG A 25 -14.44 -1.53 -24.75
N ILE A 26 -14.38 -0.82 -23.62
CA ILE A 26 -15.54 -0.70 -22.72
C ILE A 26 -15.62 0.72 -22.15
N ASP A 27 -16.74 1.38 -22.45
CA ASP A 27 -17.31 2.58 -21.83
C ASP A 27 -16.35 3.79 -21.60
N ARG A 28 -16.44 4.77 -22.50
CA ARG A 28 -15.67 6.04 -22.51
C ARG A 28 -15.83 6.90 -21.23
N LYS A 29 -16.75 6.54 -20.32
CA LYS A 29 -16.99 7.24 -19.05
C LYS A 29 -16.16 6.71 -17.87
N SER A 30 -15.53 5.55 -17.97
CA SER A 30 -14.71 4.99 -16.89
C SER A 30 -13.29 5.57 -16.89
N LYS A 31 -13.06 6.66 -16.15
CA LYS A 31 -11.70 7.16 -15.89
C LYS A 31 -11.05 6.25 -14.84
N THR A 32 -10.23 5.31 -15.27
CA THR A 32 -9.49 4.38 -14.39
C THR A 32 -8.40 5.12 -13.63
N LEU A 33 -8.71 5.76 -12.48
CA LEU A 33 -7.69 6.42 -11.66
C LEU A 33 -6.73 5.38 -11.07
N THR A 34 -5.47 5.41 -11.50
CA THR A 34 -4.41 4.53 -11.02
C THR A 34 -3.30 5.34 -10.39
N PHE A 35 -2.74 4.83 -9.30
CA PHE A 35 -1.69 5.49 -8.54
C PHE A 35 -0.62 4.47 -8.16
N ASP A 36 0.63 4.87 -8.34
CA ASP A 36 1.78 4.22 -7.73
C ASP A 36 2.19 4.98 -6.49
N ILE A 37 2.25 4.27 -5.37
CA ILE A 37 2.53 4.85 -4.06
C ILE A 37 3.80 4.19 -3.55
N ASN A 38 4.81 5.01 -3.32
CA ASN A 38 6.12 4.57 -2.88
C ASN A 38 6.44 5.23 -1.54
N PHE A 39 7.03 4.48 -0.64
CA PHE A 39 7.53 5.01 0.63
C PHE A 39 8.59 4.09 1.20
N ASP A 40 9.39 4.62 2.12
CA ASP A 40 10.32 3.84 2.91
C ASP A 40 9.64 3.41 4.20
N LEU A 41 9.67 2.11 4.51
CA LEU A 41 9.20 1.56 5.77
C LEU A 41 10.40 1.29 6.66
N VAL A 42 10.55 2.08 7.71
CA VAL A 42 11.60 1.90 8.72
C VAL A 42 11.05 1.02 9.84
N GLU A 43 11.58 -0.19 9.95
CA GLU A 43 11.26 -1.16 11.00
C GLU A 43 11.97 -0.78 12.32
N ASP A 44 11.50 -1.29 13.45
CA ASP A 44 12.01 -0.92 14.79
C ASP A 44 13.50 -1.24 14.99
N GLU A 45 14.02 -2.21 14.23
CA GLU A 45 15.45 -2.57 14.19
C GLU A 45 16.32 -1.58 13.40
N GLY A 46 15.73 -0.50 12.86
CA GLY A 46 16.40 0.52 12.05
C GLY A 46 16.55 0.15 10.57
N LYS A 47 16.04 -1.01 10.15
CA LYS A 47 16.07 -1.44 8.76
C LYS A 47 15.03 -0.68 7.93
N SER A 48 15.49 -0.01 6.87
CA SER A 48 14.62 0.63 5.88
C SER A 48 14.31 -0.33 4.73
N THR A 49 13.03 -0.44 4.37
CA THR A 49 12.57 -1.24 3.22
C THR A 49 11.75 -0.36 2.28
N ARG A 50 12.13 -0.31 0.99
CA ARG A 50 11.37 0.42 -0.02
C ARG A 50 10.08 -0.32 -0.36
N ILE A 51 8.95 0.32 -0.12
CA ILE A 51 7.62 -0.21 -0.40
C ILE A 51 7.08 0.39 -1.69
N TRP A 52 6.49 -0.45 -2.53
CA TRP A 52 5.67 -0.05 -3.67
C TRP A 52 4.26 -0.61 -3.51
N PHE A 53 3.27 0.27 -3.47
CA PHE A 53 1.86 -0.07 -3.44
C PHE A 53 1.11 0.48 -4.65
N TYR A 54 0.63 -0.41 -5.51
CA TYR A 54 -0.23 -0.05 -6.63
C TYR A 54 -1.68 0.07 -6.19
N ARG A 55 -2.36 1.11 -6.66
CA ARG A 55 -3.78 1.33 -6.42
C ARG A 55 -4.53 1.69 -7.68
N GLY A 56 -5.65 1.03 -7.93
CA GLY A 56 -6.53 1.30 -9.06
C GLY A 56 -7.96 1.64 -8.63
N PHE A 57 -8.64 2.42 -9.47
CA PHE A 57 -10.04 2.82 -9.35
C PHE A 57 -10.41 3.60 -8.09
N ARG A 58 -9.41 4.08 -7.32
CA ARG A 58 -9.58 4.76 -6.04
C ARG A 58 -8.46 5.77 -5.83
N PHE A 59 -8.77 6.87 -5.14
CA PHE A 59 -7.77 7.81 -4.66
C PHE A 59 -6.74 7.14 -3.75
N PRO A 60 -5.49 7.65 -3.69
CA PRO A 60 -4.43 7.15 -2.81
C PRO A 60 -4.85 7.19 -1.32
N PRO A 61 -4.28 6.34 -0.46
CA PRO A 61 -4.62 6.35 0.95
C PRO A 61 -3.95 7.59 1.56
N PRO A 62 -4.56 8.21 2.58
CA PRO A 62 -4.03 9.41 3.21
C PRO A 62 -2.87 9.04 4.14
N LEU A 63 -1.83 8.40 3.61
CA LEU A 63 -0.60 8.03 4.31
C LEU A 63 0.32 9.23 4.36
N ASN A 64 0.90 9.49 5.53
CA ASN A 64 1.83 10.57 5.78
C ASN A 64 3.12 10.02 6.40
N ASP A 65 4.19 10.80 6.28
CA ASP A 65 5.43 10.52 7.00
C ASP A 65 5.17 10.56 8.52
N GLY A 66 5.77 9.61 9.25
CA GLY A 66 5.53 9.40 10.67
C GLY A 66 4.38 8.43 10.98
N ASP A 67 3.54 8.06 10.00
CA ASP A 67 2.49 7.07 10.22
C ASP A 67 3.08 5.69 10.48
N ARG A 68 2.56 4.98 11.51
CA ARG A 68 2.93 3.59 11.77
C ARG A 68 1.96 2.66 11.09
N VAL A 69 2.47 1.77 10.23
CA VAL A 69 1.66 0.86 9.43
C VAL A 69 2.22 -0.55 9.41
N LYS A 70 1.34 -1.50 9.07
CA LYS A 70 1.71 -2.88 8.77
C LYS A 70 1.46 -3.17 7.30
N VAL A 71 2.47 -3.62 6.60
CA VAL A 71 2.45 -3.86 5.15
C VAL A 71 2.54 -5.36 4.90
N ILE A 72 1.64 -5.88 4.06
CA ILE A 72 1.63 -7.29 3.67
C ILE A 72 1.87 -7.39 2.17
N GLY A 73 2.91 -8.12 1.77
CA GLY A 73 3.37 -8.13 0.37
C GLY A 73 4.40 -9.19 0.07
N LYS A 74 5.21 -8.93 -0.96
CA LYS A 74 6.32 -9.80 -1.39
C LYS A 74 7.40 -8.96 -2.07
N TYR A 75 8.64 -9.42 -2.05
CA TYR A 75 9.70 -8.83 -2.85
C TYR A 75 9.50 -9.11 -4.34
N GLY A 76 9.95 -8.17 -5.17
CA GLY A 76 9.90 -8.31 -6.62
C GLY A 76 10.77 -9.46 -7.12
N HIS A 77 10.34 -10.09 -8.21
CA HIS A 77 11.20 -11.04 -8.92
C HIS A 77 12.34 -10.32 -9.66
N VAL A 78 12.04 -9.15 -10.24
CA VAL A 78 13.01 -8.34 -10.99
C VAL A 78 13.73 -7.35 -10.07
N SER A 79 12.97 -6.55 -9.32
CA SER A 79 13.51 -5.62 -8.33
C SER A 79 13.46 -6.25 -6.94
N LYS A 80 14.49 -7.04 -6.60
CA LYS A 80 14.58 -7.76 -5.32
C LYS A 80 14.62 -6.83 -4.10
N ASP A 81 15.05 -5.59 -4.29
CA ASP A 81 15.15 -4.58 -3.22
C ASP A 81 13.82 -3.84 -2.97
N VAL A 82 12.81 -4.07 -3.81
CA VAL A 82 11.50 -3.44 -3.70
C VAL A 82 10.49 -4.43 -3.16
N PHE A 83 9.78 -4.01 -2.11
CA PHE A 83 8.70 -4.76 -1.51
C PHE A 83 7.36 -4.31 -2.08
N TYR A 84 6.74 -5.18 -2.89
CA TYR A 84 5.44 -4.93 -3.48
C TYR A 84 4.34 -5.23 -2.47
N ALA A 85 3.74 -4.18 -1.94
CA ALA A 85 2.64 -4.25 -1.00
C ALA A 85 1.36 -4.70 -1.72
N SER A 86 0.66 -5.67 -1.12
CA SER A 86 -0.68 -6.08 -1.55
C SER A 86 -1.78 -5.52 -0.63
N LYS A 87 -1.41 -5.24 0.62
CA LYS A 87 -2.29 -4.69 1.65
C LYS A 87 -1.46 -3.80 2.58
N ILE A 88 -2.01 -2.65 2.95
CA ILE A 88 -1.50 -1.78 4.01
C ILE A 88 -2.57 -1.74 5.10
N ILE A 89 -2.18 -1.98 6.34
CA ILE A 89 -3.01 -1.87 7.53
C ILE A 89 -2.51 -0.64 8.27
N ASP A 90 -3.41 0.31 8.48
CA ASP A 90 -3.18 1.57 9.16
C ASP A 90 -4.01 1.53 10.47
N PRO A 91 -3.38 1.18 11.59
CA PRO A 91 -4.05 1.13 12.89
C PRO A 91 -4.55 2.51 13.34
N GLY A 92 -3.78 3.58 13.06
CA GLY A 92 -4.12 4.94 13.50
C GLY A 92 -5.41 5.46 12.90
N ARG A 93 -5.74 5.04 11.66
CA ARG A 93 -7.01 5.38 11.00
C ARG A 93 -8.04 4.26 11.02
N GLU A 94 -7.73 3.13 11.66
CA GLU A 94 -8.54 1.91 11.67
C GLU A 94 -8.92 1.40 10.26
N ARG A 95 -7.99 1.51 9.31
CA ARG A 95 -8.23 1.20 7.90
C ARG A 95 -7.29 0.14 7.37
N VAL A 96 -7.84 -0.65 6.44
CA VAL A 96 -7.08 -1.56 5.59
C VAL A 96 -7.23 -1.09 4.15
N TYR A 97 -6.10 -0.80 3.52
CA TYR A 97 -6.02 -0.42 2.13
C TYR A 97 -5.51 -1.60 1.30
N THR A 98 -6.22 -1.90 0.23
CA THR A 98 -5.79 -2.84 -0.81
C THR A 98 -5.80 -2.11 -2.15
N GLY A 99 -5.23 -2.72 -3.20
CA GLY A 99 -5.16 -2.08 -4.52
C GLY A 99 -6.52 -1.63 -5.09
N PHE A 100 -7.64 -2.19 -4.62
CA PHE A 100 -8.98 -1.91 -5.17
C PHE A 100 -10.04 -1.53 -4.12
N ARG A 101 -9.79 -1.77 -2.83
CA ARG A 101 -10.80 -1.62 -1.76
C ARG A 101 -10.21 -1.06 -0.48
N ASN A 102 -11.04 -0.30 0.23
CA ASN A 102 -10.80 0.10 1.62
C ASN A 102 -11.73 -0.70 2.51
N ARG A 103 -11.21 -1.22 3.60
CA ARG A 103 -12.01 -1.87 4.64
C ARG A 103 -11.70 -1.17 5.96
N LYS A 104 -12.67 -1.19 6.88
CA LYS A 104 -12.36 -0.93 8.29
C LYS A 104 -11.65 -2.16 8.85
N ILE A 105 -10.74 -1.96 9.79
CA ILE A 105 -10.16 -3.07 10.55
C ILE A 105 -11.30 -3.76 11.30
N LYS A 106 -11.36 -5.10 11.25
CA LYS A 106 -12.31 -5.86 12.06
C LYS A 106 -11.76 -5.94 13.49
N PRO A 107 -12.62 -5.88 14.53
CA PRO A 107 -12.18 -5.98 15.92
C PRO A 107 -11.32 -7.22 16.20
N ASP A 108 -11.59 -8.34 15.54
CA ASP A 108 -10.78 -9.58 15.69
C ASP A 108 -9.36 -9.50 15.11
N GLU A 109 -9.11 -8.63 14.11
CA GLU A 109 -7.77 -8.42 13.53
C GLU A 109 -6.94 -7.43 14.37
N ALA A 110 -7.58 -6.58 15.18
CA ALA A 110 -6.91 -5.59 16.03
C ALA A 110 -6.14 -6.27 17.18
N ALA A 111 -6.64 -7.38 17.70
CA ALA A 111 -6.00 -8.16 18.75
C ALA A 111 -4.68 -8.85 18.33
N GLN A 112 -4.39 -8.95 17.02
CA GLN A 112 -3.13 -9.47 16.48
C GLN A 112 -2.12 -8.37 16.11
N LEU A 113 -2.43 -7.11 16.47
CA LEU A 113 -1.62 -5.92 16.15
C LEU A 113 -1.06 -5.22 17.41
N THR A 114 -1.59 -5.54 18.59
CA THR A 114 -0.97 -5.31 19.91
C THR A 114 0.01 -6.41 20.26
#